data_AF-A0A1V4VL98-F1
#
_entry.id   AF-A0A1V4VL98-F1
#
_cell.length_a   1.000
_cell.length_b   1.000
_cell.length_c   1.000
_cell.angle_alpha   90.00
_cell.angle_beta   90.00
_cell.angle_gamma   90.00
#
_symmetry.space_group_name_H-M   'P 1'
#
loop_
_entity.id
_entity.type
_entity.pdbx_description
1 polymer ?
#
loop_
_entity_poly.entity_id
_entity_poly.type
_entity_poly.pdbx_seq_one_letter_code
_entity_poly.pdbx_strand_id
1 'polypeptide(L)' 'MRYCLENILSLTEASQRWGLSESTIRMAISRGRFVEDEEIRKSGKIWLITIPAMERVYGKEPKKTEDV' A
#
# COMPACT_ATOMS: atom_id res chain seq x y z
N MET A 1 -15.09 3.59 15.63
CA MET A 1 -14.39 2.90 14.52
C MET A 1 -12.90 2.90 14.83
N ARG A 2 -12.30 1.73 15.09
CA ARG A 2 -10.84 1.62 15.24
C ARG A 2 -10.25 1.46 13.84
N TYR A 3 -9.64 2.52 13.31
CA TYR A 3 -8.66 2.36 12.24
C TYR A 3 -7.40 1.79 12.91
N CYS A 4 -7.32 0.47 13.03
CA CYS A 4 -6.10 -0.17 13.49
C CYS A 4 -5.01 0.10 12.44
N LEU A 5 -3.92 0.73 12.89
CA LEU A 5 -2.73 1.06 12.08
C LEU A 5 -2.14 -0.17 11.37
N GLU A 6 -2.50 -1.38 11.82
CA GLU A 6 -2.11 -2.68 11.25
C GLU A 6 -2.42 -2.82 9.76
N ASN A 7 -3.43 -2.10 9.24
CA ASN A 7 -3.83 -2.18 7.84
C ASN A 7 -3.22 -1.08 6.96
N ILE A 8 -2.31 -0.26 7.49
CA ILE A 8 -1.67 0.85 6.78
C ILE A 8 -0.18 0.54 6.64
N LEU A 9 0.34 0.71 5.44
CA LEU A 9 1.73 0.49 5.07
C LEU A 9 2.32 1.76 4.50
N SER A 10 3.61 1.97 4.71
CA SER A 10 4.39 2.93 3.92
C SER A 10 4.59 2.40 2.49
N LEU A 11 4.91 3.31 1.56
CA LEU A 11 5.31 2.92 0.20
C LEU A 11 6.42 1.88 0.16
N THR A 12 7.41 2.01 1.06
CA THR A 12 8.55 1.10 1.13
C THR A 12 8.11 -0.28 1.60
N GLU A 13 7.25 -0.38 2.61
CA GLU A 13 6.70 -1.66 3.07
C GLU A 13 5.81 -2.31 2.00
N ALA A 14 4.95 -1.53 1.36
CA ALA A 14 4.11 -2.01 0.26
C ALA A 14 4.95 -2.48 -0.94
N SER A 15 6.03 -1.75 -1.26
CA SER A 15 7.00 -2.12 -2.28
C SER A 15 7.66 -3.47 -1.98
N GLN A 16 8.12 -3.67 -0.75
CA GLN A 16 8.74 -4.92 -0.33
C GLN A 16 7.77 -6.10 -0.31
N ARG A 17 6.54 -5.88 0.19
CA ARG A 17 5.51 -6.91 0.28
C ARG A 17 5.03 -7.38 -1.08
N TRP A 18 4.72 -6.46 -2.00
CA TRP A 18 4.24 -6.81 -3.35
C TRP A 18 5.37 -7.03 -4.37
N GLY A 19 6.64 -6.83 -4.00
CA GLY A 19 7.76 -6.92 -4.93
C GLY A 19 7.73 -5.85 -6.04
N LEU A 20 7.07 -4.73 -5.78
CA LEU A 20 6.93 -3.60 -6.72
C LEU A 20 7.95 -2.52 -6.41
N SER A 21 8.30 -1.67 -7.38
CA SER A 21 9.11 -0.48 -7.10
C SER A 21 8.24 0.65 -6.50
N GLU A 22 8.81 1.44 -5.59
CA GLU A 22 8.12 2.61 -5.05
C GLU A 22 7.64 3.58 -6.15
N SER A 23 8.41 3.71 -7.23
CA SER A 23 8.05 4.52 -8.40
C SER A 23 6.76 4.04 -9.07
N THR A 24 6.55 2.73 -9.16
CA THR A 24 5.32 2.15 -9.73
C THR A 24 4.11 2.48 -8.87
N ILE A 25 4.25 2.40 -7.54
CA ILE A 25 3.16 2.72 -6.61
C ILE A 25 2.89 4.24 -6.64
N ARG A 26 3.93 5.09 -6.64
CA ARG A 26 3.79 6.54 -6.81
C ARG A 26 3.12 6.92 -8.12
N MET A 27 3.43 6.22 -9.21
CA MET A 27 2.78 6.44 -10.49
C MET A 27 1.30 6.04 -10.44
N ALA A 28 0.96 4.93 -9.78
CA ALA A 28 -0.44 4.54 -9.58
C ALA A 28 -1.22 5.57 -8.74
N ILE A 29 -0.59 6.16 -7.71
CA ILE A 29 -1.14 7.29 -6.95
C ILE A 29 -1.38 8.49 -7.87
N SER A 30 -0.36 8.91 -8.65
CA SER A 30 -0.49 10.02 -9.59
C SER A 30 -1.52 9.77 -10.70
N ARG A 31 -1.81 8.51 -11.02
CA ARG A 31 -2.84 8.12 -11.99
C ARG A 31 -4.25 8.06 -11.40
N GLY A 32 -4.41 8.34 -10.10
CA GLY A 32 -5.71 8.29 -9.42
C GLY A 32 -6.26 6.86 -9.28
N ARG A 33 -5.38 5.84 -9.20
CA ARG A 33 -5.83 4.46 -8.97
C ARG A 33 -6.31 4.20 -7.54
N PHE A 34 -5.94 5.09 -6.61
CA PHE A 34 -6.30 5.02 -5.21
C PHE A 34 -7.16 6.21 -4.80
N VAL A 35 -8.03 6.01 -3.82
CA VAL A 35 -8.89 7.05 -3.24
C VAL A 35 -8.12 7.83 -2.17
N GLU A 36 -7.95 9.15 -2.37
CA GLU A 36 -7.32 10.02 -1.37
C GLU A 36 -8.17 10.11 -0.09
N ASP A 37 -7.51 10.23 1.06
CA ASP A 37 -8.09 10.29 2.42
C ASP A 37 -8.80 9.02 2.93
N GLU A 38 -9.14 8.07 2.06
CA GLU A 38 -9.63 6.73 2.44
C GLU A 38 -8.58 5.63 2.29
N GLU A 39 -7.95 5.54 1.11
CA GLU A 39 -7.02 4.46 0.76
C GLU A 39 -5.56 4.89 0.85
N ILE A 40 -5.28 6.16 0.53
CA ILE A 40 -3.95 6.74 0.59
C ILE A 40 -3.95 8.04 1.38
N ARG A 41 -2.88 8.26 2.14
CA ARG A 41 -2.67 9.49 2.91
C ARG A 41 -1.22 9.89 2.88
N LYS A 42 -0.97 11.19 2.67
CA LYS A 42 0.37 11.75 2.79
C LYS A 42 0.66 12.13 4.24
N SER A 43 1.70 11.54 4.83
CA SER A 43 2.21 11.88 6.16
C SER A 43 3.58 12.53 6.02
N GLY A 44 3.61 13.86 5.97
CA GLY A 44 4.82 14.63 5.72
C GLY A 44 5.44 14.32 4.36
N LYS A 45 6.58 13.62 4.36
CA LYS A 45 7.32 13.21 3.15
C LYS A 45 6.95 11.80 2.64
N ILE A 46 6.24 11.02 3.45
CA ILE A 46 5.95 9.61 3.18
C ILE A 46 4.48 9.48 2.75
N TRP A 47 4.21 8.60 1.79
CA TRP A 47 2.85 8.18 1.48
C TRP A 47 2.53 6.90 2.23
N LEU A 48 1.38 6.91 2.88
CA LEU A 48 0.78 5.77 3.54
C LEU A 48 -0.33 5.23 2.63
N ILE A 49 -0.40 3.92 2.51
CA ILE A 49 -1.37 3.21 1.69
C ILE A 49 -1.95 2.06 2.50
N THR A 50 -3.24 1.79 2.34
CA THR A 50 -3.86 0.66 3.04
C THR A 50 -3.60 -0.66 2.31
N ILE A 51 -3.47 -1.76 3.06
CA ILE A 51 -3.42 -3.13 2.53
C ILE A 51 -4.59 -3.41 1.57
N PRO A 52 -5.87 -3.15 1.92
CA PRO A 52 -6.99 -3.40 1.01
C PRO A 52 -6.88 -2.62 -0.31
N ALA A 53 -6.33 -1.40 -0.30
CA ALA A 53 -6.11 -0.63 -1.52
C ALA A 53 -5.06 -1.28 -2.43
N MET A 54 -3.94 -1.73 -1.84
CA MET A 54 -2.92 -2.50 -2.57
C MET A 54 -3.52 -3.79 -3.12
N GLU A 55 -4.32 -4.51 -2.34
CA GLU A 55 -4.97 -5.74 -2.79
C GLU A 55 -5.96 -5.51 -3.93
N ARG A 56 -6.69 -4.39 -3.93
CA ARG A 56 -7.62 -4.00 -5.00
C ARG A 56 -6.91 -3.68 -6.30
N VAL A 57 -5.78 -2.99 -6.25
CA VAL A 57 -5.05 -2.51 -7.45
C VAL A 57 -4.07 -3.54 -7.99
N TYR A 58 -3.35 -4.23 -7.11
CA TYR A 58 -2.27 -5.15 -7.49
C TYR A 58 -2.60 -6.63 -7.22
N GLY A 59 -3.71 -6.92 -6.55
CA GLY A 59 -4.08 -8.27 -6.14
C GLY A 59 -3.57 -8.62 -4.74
N LYS A 60 -4.03 -9.78 -4.23
CA LYS A 60 -3.71 -10.26 -2.88
C LYS A 60 -2.21 -10.19 -2.60
N GLU A 61 -1.87 -9.80 -1.37
CA GLU A 61 -0.49 -9.80 -0.90
C GLU A 61 0.13 -11.18 -1.19
N PRO A 62 1.31 -11.25 -1.82
CA PRO A 62 1.98 -12.52 -2.02
C PRO A 62 2.29 -13.07 -0.63
N LYS A 63 1.60 -14.16 -0.27
CA LYS A 63 1.84 -14.83 1.00
C LYS A 63 3.31 -15.17 1.05
N LYS A 64 4.07 -14.52 1.94
CA LYS A 64 5.29 -15.14 2.44
C LYS A 64 4.81 -16.39 3.16
N THR A 65 4.87 -17.49 2.43
CA THR A 65 4.94 -18.82 3.00
C THR A 65 6.16 -18.80 3.94
N GLU A 66 5.93 -18.55 5.23
CA GLU A 66 6.78 -19.06 6.29
C GLU A 66 6.45 -20.56 6.42
N ASP A 67 6.87 -21.34 5.42
CA ASP A 67 7.07 -22.78 5.57
C ASP A 67 8.55 -22.97 5.91
N VAL A 68 8.90 -22.93 7.20
CA VAL A 68 10.03 -23.65 7.81
C VAL A 68 9.90 -23.70 9.32
#